data_AF-A0A6C0BCZ0-F1
#
_entry.id   AF-A0A6C0BCZ0-F1
#
_cell.length_a   1.000
_cell.length_b   1.000
_cell.length_c   1.000
_cell.angle_alpha   90.00
_cell.angle_beta   90.00
_cell.angle_gamma   90.00
#
_symmetry.space_group_name_H-M   'P 1'
#
loop_
_entity.id
_entity.type
_entity.pdbx_description
1 polymer ?
#
loop_
_entity_poly.entity_id
_entity_poly.type
_entity_poly.pdbx_seq_one_letter_code
_entity_poly.pdbx_strand_id
1 'polypeptide(L)'
;MTKIPENLRLLFLRLDLIAGVKDNQKISFKTNTYVDKDAWIGSILRTIQNERMEVSGISEISSICQCSVELYEMYGSSPPYGKILMNKIVDARRALNKLMLTYNSIGKNMVGSSINTSGILVLDSIIPDERRIAEGFSTLEEIGDPNKKISGDREVLNSSIITKKL
;
A
#
# COMPACT_ATOMS: atom_id res chain seq x y z
N MET A 1 10.65 1.14 30.45
CA MET A 1 10.16 1.02 29.07
C MET A 1 9.07 -0.04 29.04
N THR A 2 7.85 0.31 28.67
CA THR A 2 6.76 -0.66 28.47
C THR A 2 7.11 -1.53 27.27
N LYS A 3 7.09 -2.85 27.44
CA LYS A 3 7.35 -3.80 26.35
C LYS A 3 6.23 -3.67 25.32
N ILE A 4 6.59 -3.55 24.04
CA ILE A 4 5.62 -3.53 22.94
C ILE A 4 4.82 -4.85 22.99
N PRO A 5 3.47 -4.81 22.98
CA PRO A 5 2.65 -6.00 22.86
C PRO A 5 3.09 -6.87 21.66
N GLU A 6 3.18 -8.18 21.88
CA GLU A 6 3.78 -9.09 20.89
C GLU A 6 3.01 -9.12 19.56
N ASN A 7 1.69 -9.03 19.62
CA ASN A 7 0.82 -8.88 18.46
C ASN A 7 1.14 -7.61 17.64
N LEU A 8 1.36 -6.47 18.29
CA LEU A 8 1.79 -5.23 17.63
C LEU A 8 3.19 -5.38 17.03
N ARG A 9 4.12 -6.03 17.74
CA ARG A 9 5.49 -6.26 17.25
C ARG A 9 5.48 -7.10 15.96
N LEU A 10 4.71 -8.18 15.95
CA LEU A 10 4.54 -9.05 14.77
C LEU A 10 3.89 -8.28 13.62
N LEU A 11 2.84 -7.51 13.90
CA LEU A 11 2.17 -6.71 12.89
C LEU A 11 3.12 -5.65 12.29
N PHE A 12 3.93 -4.98 13.11
CA PHE A 12 4.87 -3.98 12.64
C PHE A 12 5.87 -4.57 11.65
N LEU A 13 6.43 -5.74 11.94
CA LEU A 13 7.34 -6.43 11.02
C LEU A 13 6.66 -6.79 9.69
N ARG A 14 5.39 -7.21 9.74
CA ARG A 14 4.62 -7.57 8.54
C ARG A 14 4.24 -6.36 7.70
N LEU A 15 3.84 -5.26 8.33
CA LEU A 15 3.58 -3.98 7.65
C LEU A 15 4.87 -3.41 7.04
N ASP A 16 6.00 -3.51 7.74
CA ASP A 16 7.30 -3.07 7.22
C ASP A 16 7.74 -3.90 6.00
N LEU A 17 7.44 -5.20 5.99
CA LEU A 17 7.67 -6.06 4.83
C LEU A 17 6.83 -5.61 3.63
N ILE A 18 5.56 -5.25 3.83
CA ILE A 18 4.75 -4.70 2.74
C ILE A 18 5.33 -3.35 2.29
N ALA A 19 5.58 -2.44 3.24
CA ALA A 19 6.08 -1.09 3.00
C ALA A 19 7.40 -1.05 2.22
N GLY A 20 8.24 -2.08 2.36
CA GLY A 20 9.53 -2.15 1.67
C GLY A 20 9.45 -2.48 0.18
N VAL A 21 8.28 -2.85 -0.36
CA VAL A 21 8.16 -3.15 -1.80
C VAL A 21 8.35 -1.88 -2.64
N LYS A 22 9.25 -1.97 -3.62
CA LYS A 22 9.54 -0.87 -4.56
C LYS A 22 8.73 -1.01 -5.84
N ASP A 23 8.82 0.01 -6.69
CA ASP A 23 8.19 -0.02 -8.01
C ASP A 23 8.73 -1.20 -8.82
N ASN A 24 7.84 -1.86 -9.56
CA ASN A 24 8.16 -3.04 -10.35
C ASN A 24 8.67 -4.24 -9.54
N GLN A 25 8.38 -4.31 -8.24
CA GLN A 25 8.72 -5.46 -7.40
C GLN A 25 7.47 -6.24 -6.97
N LYS A 26 7.68 -7.54 -6.78
CA LYS A 26 6.76 -8.49 -6.18
C LYS A 26 7.28 -8.90 -4.81
N ILE A 27 6.38 -9.21 -3.87
CA ILE A 27 6.72 -9.73 -2.55
C ILE A 27 6.78 -11.26 -2.60
N SER A 28 7.74 -11.85 -1.90
CA SER A 28 7.70 -13.24 -1.45
C SER A 28 7.59 -13.27 0.06
N PHE A 29 6.42 -13.66 0.55
CA PHE A 29 6.13 -13.78 1.99
C PHE A 29 6.83 -14.98 2.60
N LYS A 30 7.13 -16.01 1.81
CA LYS A 30 7.84 -17.20 2.30
C LYS A 30 9.29 -16.91 2.67
N THR A 31 9.98 -16.10 1.86
CA THR A 31 11.40 -15.76 2.07
C THR A 31 11.60 -14.39 2.68
N ASN A 32 10.54 -13.59 2.87
CA ASN A 32 10.62 -12.19 3.28
C ASN A 32 11.55 -11.37 2.36
N THR A 33 11.44 -11.59 1.06
CA THR A 33 12.26 -10.90 0.04
C THR A 33 11.39 -10.27 -1.05
N TYR A 34 12.03 -9.40 -1.83
CA TYR A 34 11.43 -8.76 -2.99
C TYR A 34 12.05 -9.32 -4.27
N VAL A 35 11.23 -9.39 -5.32
CA VAL A 35 11.61 -9.96 -6.60
C VAL A 35 11.18 -9.01 -7.70
N ASP A 36 12.10 -8.60 -8.56
CA ASP A 36 11.76 -7.72 -9.67
C ASP A 36 10.78 -8.38 -10.63
N LYS A 37 9.92 -7.57 -11.26
CA LYS A 37 8.80 -8.11 -12.01
C LYS A 37 9.22 -8.95 -13.21
N ASP A 38 10.35 -8.58 -13.79
CA ASP A 38 10.96 -9.16 -14.98
C ASP A 38 12.03 -10.22 -14.65
N ALA A 39 12.32 -10.46 -13.36
CA ALA A 39 13.33 -11.42 -12.95
C ALA A 39 12.88 -12.87 -13.22
N TRP A 40 13.49 -13.50 -14.22
CA TRP A 40 13.28 -14.91 -14.57
C TRP A 40 13.59 -15.87 -13.41
N ILE A 41 14.71 -15.66 -12.69
CA ILE A 41 15.10 -16.41 -11.48
C ILE A 41 14.02 -16.27 -10.39
N GLY A 42 13.44 -15.08 -10.28
CA GLY A 42 12.34 -14.79 -9.38
C GLY A 42 11.08 -15.62 -9.64
N SER A 43 10.76 -15.82 -10.92
CA SER A 43 9.65 -16.68 -11.34
C SER A 43 9.89 -18.15 -11.00
N ILE A 44 11.13 -18.61 -11.14
CA ILE A 44 11.53 -20.00 -10.82
C ILE A 44 11.48 -20.23 -9.31
N LEU A 45 12.04 -19.34 -8.50
CA LEU A 45 12.05 -19.45 -7.04
C LEU A 45 10.63 -19.52 -6.47
N ARG A 46 9.70 -18.68 -6.94
CA ARG A 46 8.31 -18.71 -6.50
C ARG A 46 7.56 -19.97 -6.92
N THR A 47 7.86 -20.49 -8.11
CA THR A 47 7.27 -21.74 -8.61
C THR A 47 7.73 -22.93 -7.77
N ILE A 48 9.04 -23.04 -7.49
CA ILE A 48 9.62 -24.10 -6.66
C ILE A 48 9.10 -24.03 -5.22
N GLN A 49 8.89 -22.83 -4.71
CA GLN A 49 8.40 -22.62 -3.35
C GLN A 49 6.87 -22.73 -3.21
N ASN A 50 6.16 -22.99 -4.30
CA ASN A 50 4.70 -23.06 -4.41
C ASN A 50 3.97 -21.79 -3.92
N GLU A 51 4.62 -20.64 -4.06
CA GLU A 51 4.06 -19.35 -3.67
C GLU A 51 3.34 -18.71 -4.86
N ARG A 52 2.04 -18.97 -4.95
CA ARG A 52 1.16 -18.34 -5.96
C ARG A 52 0.58 -17.06 -5.38
N MET A 53 0.87 -15.93 -6.05
CA MET A 53 0.34 -14.65 -5.57
C MET A 53 -1.18 -14.69 -5.46
N GLU A 54 -1.82 -15.28 -6.47
CA GLU A 54 -3.27 -15.39 -6.63
C GLU A 54 -3.98 -16.06 -5.44
N VAL A 55 -3.27 -16.86 -4.64
CA VAL A 55 -3.87 -17.62 -3.54
C VAL A 55 -3.18 -17.29 -2.22
N SER A 56 -1.89 -17.59 -2.07
CA SER A 56 -1.19 -17.42 -0.80
C SER A 56 -0.82 -15.96 -0.53
N GLY A 57 -0.37 -15.22 -1.55
CA GLY A 57 0.06 -13.84 -1.38
C GLY A 57 -1.10 -12.88 -1.06
N ILE A 58 -2.23 -13.02 -1.77
CA ILE A 58 -3.45 -12.24 -1.46
C ILE A 58 -3.99 -12.58 -0.07
N SER A 59 -4.00 -13.87 0.31
CA SER A 59 -4.45 -14.30 1.64
C SER A 59 -3.59 -13.66 2.75
N GLU A 60 -2.27 -13.64 2.58
CA GLU A 60 -1.35 -13.03 3.55
C GLU A 60 -1.56 -11.51 3.66
N ILE A 61 -1.71 -10.80 2.52
CA ILE A 61 -2.03 -9.38 2.50
C ILE A 61 -3.34 -9.11 3.23
N SER A 62 -4.38 -9.88 2.93
CA SER A 62 -5.70 -9.76 3.55
C SER A 62 -5.61 -9.92 5.06
N SER A 63 -4.92 -10.97 5.53
CA SER A 63 -4.70 -11.23 6.95
C SER A 63 -3.94 -10.10 7.64
N ILE A 64 -2.88 -9.56 7.02
CA ILE A 64 -2.10 -8.44 7.58
C ILE A 64 -2.97 -7.18 7.68
N CYS A 65 -3.74 -6.86 6.64
CA CYS A 65 -4.56 -5.65 6.60
C CYS A 65 -5.72 -5.74 7.61
N GLN A 66 -6.39 -6.89 7.69
CA GLN A 66 -7.44 -7.12 8.68
C GLN A 66 -6.91 -7.04 10.12
N CYS A 67 -5.75 -7.67 10.39
CA CYS A 67 -5.10 -7.58 11.70
C CYS A 67 -4.70 -6.13 12.03
N SER A 68 -4.36 -5.32 11.02
CA SER A 68 -4.06 -3.90 11.21
C SER A 68 -5.27 -3.11 11.69
N VAL A 69 -6.45 -3.40 11.14
CA VAL A 69 -7.72 -2.80 11.59
C VAL A 69 -7.99 -3.17 13.04
N GLU A 70 -7.99 -4.46 13.36
CA GLU A 70 -8.28 -4.95 14.72
C GLU A 70 -7.32 -4.38 15.77
N LEU A 71 -6.02 -4.34 15.47
CA LEU A 71 -5.03 -3.79 16.39
C LEU A 71 -5.07 -2.27 16.46
N TYR A 72 -5.51 -1.58 15.40
CA TYR A 72 -5.72 -0.14 15.46
C TYR A 72 -6.95 0.23 16.28
N GLU A 73 -8.04 -0.53 16.20
CA GLU A 73 -9.20 -0.36 17.09
C GLU A 73 -8.82 -0.54 18.57
N MET A 74 -7.94 -1.52 18.86
CA MET A 74 -7.50 -1.80 20.22
C MET A 74 -6.49 -0.78 20.78
N TYR A 75 -5.52 -0.35 19.96
CA TYR A 75 -4.37 0.45 20.42
C TYR A 75 -4.30 1.85 19.82
N GLY A 76 -5.21 2.24 18.93
CA GLY A 76 -5.19 3.52 18.20
C GLY A 76 -5.21 4.74 19.11
N SER A 77 -5.92 4.66 20.23
CA SER A 77 -5.99 5.72 21.24
C SER A 77 -4.89 5.60 22.32
N SER A 78 -4.00 4.62 22.22
CA SER A 78 -2.94 4.37 23.21
C SER A 78 -1.59 4.90 22.73
N PRO A 79 -1.07 6.04 23.24
CA PRO A 79 0.27 6.50 22.93
C PRO A 79 1.34 5.57 23.52
N PRO A 80 2.46 5.31 22.82
CA PRO A 80 2.80 5.82 21.48
C PRO A 80 2.27 4.93 20.33
N TYR A 81 1.63 3.80 20.65
CA TYR A 81 1.34 2.72 19.70
C TYR A 81 0.42 3.15 18.56
N GLY A 82 -0.66 3.87 18.85
CA GLY A 82 -1.61 4.30 17.82
C GLY A 82 -0.97 5.12 16.69
N LYS A 83 -0.10 6.08 17.05
CA LYS A 83 0.64 6.89 16.07
C LYS A 83 1.61 6.06 15.24
N ILE A 84 2.36 5.16 15.89
CA ILE A 84 3.34 4.30 15.19
C ILE A 84 2.61 3.36 14.24
N LEU A 85 1.52 2.73 14.69
CA LEU A 85 0.72 1.82 13.89
C LEU A 85 0.11 2.52 12.68
N MET A 86 -0.48 3.71 12.86
CA MET A 86 -1.03 4.51 11.76
C MET A 86 0.02 4.85 10.71
N ASN A 87 1.24 5.26 11.10
CA ASN A 87 2.31 5.53 10.15
C ASN A 87 2.67 4.28 9.32
N LYS A 88 2.78 3.12 9.97
CA LYS A 88 3.05 1.85 9.29
C LYS A 88 1.93 1.43 8.34
N ILE A 89 0.68 1.65 8.73
CA ILE A 89 -0.50 1.42 7.86
C ILE A 89 -0.42 2.31 6.61
N VAL A 90 -0.13 3.59 6.76
CA VAL A 90 0.00 4.54 5.64
C VAL A 90 1.15 4.13 4.71
N ASP A 91 2.30 3.73 5.25
CA ASP A 91 3.44 3.28 4.46
C ASP A 91 3.13 1.98 3.69
N ALA A 92 2.51 1.00 4.36
CA ALA A 92 2.04 -0.23 3.72
C ALA A 92 1.00 0.05 2.63
N ARG A 93 0.07 0.98 2.86
CA ARG A 93 -0.94 1.39 1.88
C ARG A 93 -0.32 1.97 0.60
N ARG A 94 0.72 2.82 0.72
CA ARG A 94 1.48 3.31 -0.45
C ARG A 94 2.14 2.16 -1.21
N ALA A 95 2.74 1.23 -0.49
CA ALA A 95 3.38 0.04 -1.06
C ALA A 95 2.39 -0.88 -1.78
N LEU A 96 1.20 -1.11 -1.22
CA LEU A 96 0.17 -1.91 -1.88
C LEU A 96 -0.27 -1.29 -3.21
N ASN A 97 -0.29 0.04 -3.32
CA ASN A 97 -0.56 0.71 -4.59
C ASN A 97 0.51 0.37 -5.64
N LYS A 98 1.80 0.43 -5.26
CA LYS A 98 2.92 0.06 -6.14
C LYS A 98 2.84 -1.40 -6.57
N LEU A 99 2.50 -2.29 -5.63
CA LEU A 99 2.36 -3.72 -5.87
C LEU A 99 1.20 -3.99 -6.84
N MET A 100 0.04 -3.35 -6.63
CA MET A 100 -1.11 -3.42 -7.53
C MET A 100 -0.73 -2.98 -8.94
N LEU A 101 -0.12 -1.79 -9.09
CA LEU A 101 0.33 -1.27 -10.38
C LEU A 101 1.36 -2.19 -11.05
N THR A 102 2.26 -2.78 -10.26
CA THR A 102 3.23 -3.76 -10.76
C THR A 102 2.54 -4.97 -11.37
N TYR A 103 1.56 -5.57 -10.68
CA TYR A 103 0.82 -6.72 -11.20
C TYR A 103 -0.05 -6.36 -12.41
N ASN A 104 -0.69 -5.19 -12.42
CA ASN A 104 -1.43 -4.72 -13.59
C ASN A 104 -0.51 -4.53 -14.81
N SER A 105 0.70 -4.01 -14.60
CA SER A 105 1.67 -3.77 -15.69
C SER A 105 2.14 -5.03 -16.41
N ILE A 106 2.01 -6.20 -15.78
CA ILE A 106 2.38 -7.50 -16.36
C ILE A 106 1.17 -8.35 -16.75
N GLY A 107 -0.01 -7.72 -16.92
CA GLY A 107 -1.24 -8.39 -17.35
C GLY A 107 -1.91 -9.26 -16.28
N LYS A 108 -1.51 -9.13 -15.00
CA LYS A 108 -2.08 -9.87 -13.87
C LYS A 108 -3.14 -9.04 -13.14
N ASN A 109 -4.09 -8.50 -13.90
CA ASN A 109 -5.10 -7.55 -13.42
C ASN A 109 -5.99 -8.12 -12.31
N MET A 110 -6.28 -9.43 -12.30
CA MET A 110 -7.04 -10.06 -11.21
C MET A 110 -6.31 -9.95 -9.87
N VAL A 111 -4.99 -10.14 -9.86
CA VAL A 111 -4.17 -9.99 -8.64
C VAL A 111 -4.17 -8.54 -8.19
N GLY A 112 -4.01 -7.59 -9.11
CA GLY A 112 -4.10 -6.16 -8.79
C GLY A 112 -5.46 -5.80 -8.19
N SER A 113 -6.55 -6.30 -8.77
CA SER A 113 -7.91 -6.11 -8.25
C SER A 113 -8.07 -6.70 -6.84
N SER A 114 -7.51 -7.87 -6.57
CA SER A 114 -7.54 -8.47 -5.22
C SER A 114 -6.69 -7.71 -4.21
N ILE A 115 -5.53 -7.16 -4.60
CA ILE A 115 -4.75 -6.26 -3.73
C ILE A 115 -5.57 -5.02 -3.38
N ASN A 116 -6.31 -4.49 -4.37
CA ASN A 116 -7.18 -3.34 -4.14
C ASN A 116 -8.26 -3.66 -3.10
N THR A 117 -9.05 -4.72 -3.32
CA THR A 117 -10.20 -5.03 -2.45
C THR A 117 -9.80 -5.60 -1.09
N SER A 118 -8.80 -6.48 -1.03
CA SER A 118 -8.41 -7.18 0.21
C SER A 118 -7.34 -6.44 1.03
N GLY A 119 -6.68 -5.45 0.46
CA GLY A 119 -5.62 -4.70 1.15
C GLY A 119 -5.91 -3.21 1.23
N ILE A 120 -5.89 -2.55 0.07
CA ILE A 120 -6.03 -1.09 -0.04
C ILE A 120 -7.32 -0.59 0.63
N LEU A 121 -8.48 -1.14 0.25
CA LEU A 121 -9.76 -0.69 0.79
C LEU A 121 -9.90 -0.98 2.29
N VAL A 122 -9.32 -2.10 2.75
CA VAL A 122 -9.32 -2.47 4.16
C VAL A 122 -8.52 -1.45 4.98
N LEU A 123 -7.32 -1.08 4.53
CA LEU A 123 -6.53 -0.05 5.22
C LEU A 123 -7.17 1.33 5.12
N ASP A 124 -7.75 1.69 3.97
CA ASP A 124 -8.41 2.98 3.78
C ASP A 124 -9.61 3.16 4.73
N SER A 125 -10.23 2.07 5.21
CA SER A 125 -11.35 2.11 6.17
C SER A 125 -10.98 2.68 7.56
N ILE A 126 -9.70 2.64 7.94
CA ILE A 126 -9.22 3.13 9.24
C ILE A 126 -8.32 4.38 9.14
N ILE A 127 -7.81 4.69 7.94
CA ILE A 127 -7.01 5.89 7.72
C ILE A 127 -7.98 7.08 7.68
N PRO A 128 -7.84 8.10 8.54
CA PRO A 128 -8.72 9.27 8.53
C PRO A 128 -8.73 9.98 7.18
N ASP A 129 -9.87 10.51 6.78
CA ASP A 129 -10.08 11.17 5.50
C ASP A 129 -9.08 12.29 5.24
N GLU A 130 -8.81 13.13 6.24
CA GLU A 130 -7.83 14.22 6.14
C GLU A 130 -6.43 13.68 5.88
N ARG A 131 -6.11 12.51 6.46
CA ARG A 131 -4.83 11.85 6.22
C ARG A 131 -4.78 11.26 4.81
N ARG A 132 -5.84 10.62 4.32
CA ARG A 132 -5.89 10.09 2.94
C ARG A 132 -5.67 11.22 1.92
N ILE A 133 -6.31 12.36 2.13
CA ILE A 133 -6.15 13.56 1.29
C ILE A 133 -4.72 14.10 1.34
N ALA A 134 -4.16 14.27 2.55
CA ALA A 134 -2.80 14.77 2.72
C ALA A 134 -1.74 13.87 2.06
N GLU A 135 -2.01 12.57 2.00
CA GLU A 135 -1.13 11.57 1.38
C GLU A 135 -1.38 11.39 -0.13
N GLY A 136 -2.38 12.06 -0.70
CA GLY A 136 -2.75 11.95 -2.11
C GLY A 136 -3.31 10.58 -2.47
N PHE A 137 -3.97 9.89 -1.54
CA PHE A 137 -4.68 8.65 -1.85
C PHE A 137 -5.96 8.99 -2.60
N SER A 138 -6.08 8.53 -3.84
CA SER A 138 -7.30 8.68 -4.63
C SER A 138 -8.50 8.18 -3.84
N THR A 139 -9.52 9.02 -3.74
CA THR A 139 -10.81 8.64 -3.16
C THR A 139 -11.46 7.57 -4.04
N LEU A 140 -12.27 6.70 -3.43
CA LEU A 140 -12.95 5.54 -4.03
C LEU A 140 -13.63 5.78 -5.40
N GLU A 141 -13.91 7.04 -5.76
CA GLU A 141 -14.55 7.46 -7.00
C GLU A 141 -13.65 7.47 -8.24
N GLU A 142 -12.31 7.38 -8.09
CA GLU A 142 -11.39 7.42 -9.25
C GLU A 142 -10.96 6.04 -9.79
N ILE A 143 -11.22 4.96 -9.04
CA ILE A 143 -10.73 3.61 -9.36
C ILE A 143 -11.73 2.85 -10.29
N GLY A 144 -12.92 3.39 -10.50
CA GLY A 144 -14.01 2.73 -11.23
C GLY A 144 -14.10 3.01 -12.74
N ASP A 145 -13.33 3.97 -13.28
CA ASP A 145 -13.42 4.33 -14.70
C ASP A 145 -12.07 4.15 -15.42
N PRO A 146 -11.89 3.06 -16.19
CA PRO A 146 -10.65 2.82 -16.94
C PRO A 146 -10.39 3.86 -18.06
N ASN A 147 -11.30 4.80 -18.31
CA ASN A 147 -11.15 5.88 -19.30
C ASN A 147 -10.93 7.27 -18.70
N LYS A 148 -10.91 7.43 -17.37
CA LYS A 148 -10.71 8.74 -16.76
C LYS A 148 -9.23 9.13 -16.86
N LYS A 149 -8.89 9.96 -17.86
CA LYS A 149 -7.59 10.63 -17.93
C LYS A 149 -7.37 11.39 -16.61
N ILE A 150 -6.27 11.07 -15.93
CA ILE A 150 -5.75 11.88 -14.82
C ILE A 150 -5.46 13.26 -15.41
N SER A 151 -6.35 14.23 -15.16
CA SER A 151 -6.14 15.62 -15.56
C SER A 151 -5.06 16.21 -14.67
N GLY A 152 -3.81 16.03 -15.09
CA GLY A 152 -2.69 16.76 -14.54
C GLY A 152 -2.72 18.20 -15.03
N ASP A 153 -3.48 19.06 -14.35
CA ASP A 153 -3.32 20.52 -14.45
C ASP A 153 -3.10 21.06 -13.03
N ARG A 154 -1.85 20.92 -12.53
CA ARG A 154 -1.35 21.86 -11.54
C ARG A 154 -0.97 23.12 -12.29
N GLU A 155 -1.91 24.06 -12.32
CA GLU A 155 -1.66 25.45 -12.65
C GLU A 155 -0.44 25.94 -11.86
N VAL A 156 0.65 26.18 -12.58
CA VAL A 156 1.77 26.98 -12.10
C VAL A 156 1.23 28.40 -11.96
N LEU A 157 0.91 28.79 -10.73
CA LEU A 157 0.61 30.16 -10.33
C LEU A 157 1.83 31.05 -10.62
N ASN A 158 1.90 31.57 -11.85
CA ASN A 158 2.68 32.73 -12.21
C ASN A 158 1.90 34.00 -11.81
N SER A 159 2.09 34.43 -10.57
CA SER A 159 1.86 35.82 -10.15
C SER A 159 3.25 36.36 -9.76
N SER A 160 3.85 37.37 -10.38
CA SER A 160 3.29 38.68 -10.71
C SER A 160 4.23 39.40 -11.70
N ILE A 161 3.81 39.65 -12.94
CA ILE A 161 4.41 40.68 -13.80
C ILE A 161 3.29 41.34 -14.60
N ILE A 162 2.68 42.40 -14.06
CA ILE A 162 1.98 43.42 -14.86
C ILE A 162 2.25 44.80 -14.22
N THR A 163 3.25 45.46 -14.81
CA THR A 163 3.34 46.87 -15.21
C THR A 163 2.77 47.99 -14.33
N LYS A 164 3.64 48.97 -14.02
CA LYS A 164 3.37 50.40 -14.29
C LYS A 164 4.67 51.12 -14.69
N LYS A 165 4.78 51.42 -15.98
CA LYS A 165 5.61 52.51 -16.51
C LYS A 165 4.97 52.95 -17.83
N LEU A 166 4.19 54.03 -17.76
CA LEU A 166 4.00 55.06 -18.78
C LEU A 166 3.53 56.30 -18.02
#